data_AF-X1SUR5-F1
#
_entry.id   AF-X1SUR5-F1
#
_cell.length_a   1.000
_cell.length_b   1.000
_cell.length_c   1.000
_cell.angle_alpha   90.00
_cell.angle_beta   90.00
_cell.angle_gamma   90.00
#
_symmetry.space_group_name_H-M   'P 1'
#
loop_
_entity.id
_entity.type
_entity.pdbx_description
1 polymer ?
#
loop_
_entity_poly.entity_id
_entity_poly.type
_entity_poly.pdbx_seq_one_letter_code
_entity_poly.pdbx_strand_id
1 'polypeptide(L)'
;MTGLEKRKLLRETLQKNQGILRLAPAWVPRSFLVPGRRLKLDTRDIYALGIDRGGIDERWLASTTNADNGPGTSEDEGLSYIVIDGKKVILLKEAIELESDLILGKKTMEKFGGWKVLTKFFDNLGPIPHHLHQNDEQAKLVA
;
A
#
# COMPACT_ATOMS: atom_id res chain seq x y z
N MET A 1 0.24 16.22 12.38
CA MET A 1 1.48 15.85 13.10
C MET A 1 2.67 16.24 12.24
N THR A 2 3.67 16.87 12.84
CA THR A 2 4.95 17.16 12.20
C THR A 2 5.76 15.87 11.98
N GLY A 3 6.78 15.91 11.12
CA GLY A 3 7.68 14.76 10.90
C GLY A 3 8.39 14.32 12.18
N LEU A 4 8.74 15.27 13.07
CA LEU A 4 9.37 14.97 14.35
C LEU A 4 8.43 14.23 15.31
N GLU A 5 7.17 14.67 15.37
CA GLU A 5 6.13 14.00 16.18
C GLU A 5 5.87 12.58 15.66
N LYS A 6 5.74 12.41 14.32
CA LYS A 6 5.57 11.09 13.70
C LYS A 6 6.74 10.17 14.00
N ARG A 7 7.98 10.67 13.89
CA ARG A 7 9.21 9.91 14.20
C ARG A 7 9.23 9.44 15.65
N LYS A 8 8.94 10.33 16.60
CA LYS A 8 8.89 9.99 18.03
C LYS A 8 7.85 8.90 18.29
N LEU A 9 6.63 9.09 17.79
CA LEU A 9 5.54 8.14 17.96
C LEU A 9 5.85 6.77 17.33
N LEU A 10 6.49 6.75 16.15
CA LEU A 10 6.91 5.53 15.48
C LEU A 10 7.91 4.72 16.32
N ARG A 11 8.92 5.37 16.89
CA ARG A 11 9.91 4.72 17.76
C ARG A 11 9.28 4.16 19.03
N GLU A 12 8.41 4.95 19.69
CA GLU A 12 7.66 4.50 20.87
C GLU A 12 6.79 3.28 20.54
N THR A 13 6.13 3.28 19.38
CA THR A 13 5.29 2.17 18.91
C THR A 13 6.12 0.92 18.66
N LEU A 14 7.27 1.04 17.97
CA LEU A 14 8.18 -0.08 17.74
C LEU A 14 8.70 -0.65 19.07
N GLN A 15 9.09 0.20 20.02
CA GLN A 15 9.55 -0.24 21.33
C GLN A 15 8.45 -0.97 22.10
N LYS A 16 7.25 -0.39 22.18
CA LYS A 16 6.07 -0.97 22.85
C LYS A 16 5.71 -2.34 22.27
N ASN A 17 5.82 -2.50 20.95
CA ASN A 17 5.43 -3.70 20.24
C ASN A 17 6.60 -4.64 19.89
N GLN A 18 7.78 -4.45 20.51
CA GLN A 18 8.97 -5.30 20.30
C GLN A 18 9.37 -5.43 18.82
N GLY A 19 9.31 -4.33 18.08
CA GLY A 19 9.67 -4.25 16.66
C GLY A 19 8.53 -4.56 15.68
N ILE A 20 7.32 -4.89 16.17
CA ILE A 20 6.19 -5.25 15.30
C ILE A 20 5.29 -4.04 15.03
N LEU A 21 5.06 -3.73 13.76
CA LEU A 21 4.08 -2.73 13.32
C LEU A 21 2.80 -3.42 12.83
N ARG A 22 1.65 -3.01 13.34
CA ARG A 22 0.35 -3.43 12.78
C ARG A 22 -0.01 -2.53 11.62
N LEU A 23 -0.37 -3.13 10.48
CA LEU A 23 -0.77 -2.41 9.29
C LEU A 23 -2.26 -2.58 9.01
N ALA A 24 -2.90 -1.48 8.62
CA ALA A 24 -4.23 -1.53 8.04
C ALA A 24 -4.17 -2.16 6.64
N PRO A 25 -5.23 -2.86 6.21
CA PRO A 25 -5.30 -3.33 4.82
C PRO A 25 -5.34 -2.14 3.86
N ALA A 26 -4.62 -2.26 2.74
CA ALA A 26 -4.69 -1.34 1.61
C ALA A 26 -5.57 -1.96 0.52
N TRP A 27 -6.77 -1.41 0.35
CA TRP A 27 -7.75 -1.87 -0.62
C TRP A 27 -7.62 -1.07 -1.91
N VAL A 28 -7.65 -1.75 -3.04
CA VAL A 28 -7.49 -1.11 -4.34
C VAL A 28 -8.62 -1.59 -5.27
N PRO A 29 -9.42 -0.66 -5.83
CA PRO A 29 -10.46 -1.01 -6.79
C PRO A 29 -9.91 -1.05 -8.21
N ARG A 30 -10.61 -1.75 -9.10
CA ARG A 30 -10.31 -1.78 -10.53
C ARG A 30 -11.59 -1.54 -11.33
N SER A 31 -11.60 -0.46 -12.10
CA SER A 31 -12.75 -0.07 -12.94
C SER A 31 -13.00 -1.01 -14.12
N PHE A 32 -12.00 -1.80 -14.52
CA PHE A 32 -12.08 -2.71 -15.67
C PHE A 32 -12.18 -4.19 -15.28
N LEU A 33 -12.32 -4.50 -13.99
CA LEU A 33 -12.42 -5.87 -13.48
C LEU A 33 -13.64 -6.05 -12.58
N VAL A 34 -14.08 -7.30 -12.46
CA VAL A 34 -15.18 -7.70 -11.57
C VAL A 34 -14.60 -8.45 -10.38
N PRO A 35 -14.88 -8.03 -9.12
CA PRO A 35 -14.40 -8.75 -7.94
C PRO A 35 -14.96 -10.17 -7.82
N GLY A 36 -14.08 -11.13 -7.56
CA GLY A 36 -14.38 -12.55 -7.33
C GLY A 36 -14.86 -12.87 -5.92
N ARG A 37 -14.86 -11.91 -5.00
CA ARG A 37 -15.37 -11.98 -3.62
C ARG A 37 -14.65 -12.96 -2.68
N ARG A 38 -13.44 -13.42 -3.04
CA ARG A 38 -12.56 -14.23 -2.16
C ARG A 38 -11.80 -13.39 -1.13
N LEU A 39 -11.75 -12.06 -1.28
CA LEU A 39 -11.30 -11.13 -0.24
C LEU A 39 -12.23 -11.11 0.99
N LYS A 40 -13.46 -11.64 0.87
CA LYS A 40 -14.46 -11.73 1.95
C LYS A 40 -14.77 -10.39 2.62
N LEU A 41 -14.79 -9.31 1.83
CA LEU A 41 -15.32 -8.03 2.28
C LEU A 41 -16.82 -8.16 2.58
N ASP A 42 -17.34 -7.28 3.43
CA ASP A 42 -18.79 -7.11 3.54
C ASP A 42 -19.35 -6.76 2.15
N THR A 43 -20.50 -7.32 1.79
CA THR A 43 -21.11 -7.08 0.48
C THR A 43 -21.37 -5.60 0.19
N ARG A 44 -21.57 -4.78 1.24
CA ARG A 44 -21.75 -3.33 1.14
C ARG A 44 -20.46 -2.60 0.81
N ASP A 45 -19.31 -3.19 1.11
CA ASP A 45 -18.00 -2.55 0.98
C ASP A 45 -17.31 -2.87 -0.35
N ILE A 46 -17.85 -3.80 -1.16
CA ILE A 46 -17.25 -4.18 -2.45
C ILE A 46 -17.03 -2.96 -3.36
N TYR A 47 -17.91 -1.96 -3.28
CA TYR A 47 -17.83 -0.72 -4.05
C TYR A 47 -17.70 0.51 -3.15
N ALA A 48 -17.05 0.37 -1.98
CA ALA A 48 -16.94 1.45 -0.98
C ALA A 48 -16.28 2.73 -1.52
N LEU A 49 -15.50 2.64 -2.61
CA LEU A 49 -14.80 3.76 -3.22
C LEU A 49 -15.57 4.40 -4.39
N GLY A 50 -16.80 3.97 -4.65
CA GLY A 50 -17.63 4.45 -5.76
C GLY A 50 -17.71 3.44 -6.91
N ILE A 51 -18.88 3.36 -7.54
CA ILE A 51 -19.13 2.41 -8.64
C ILE A 51 -18.28 2.74 -9.88
N ASP A 52 -17.99 4.02 -10.09
CA ASP A 52 -17.15 4.58 -11.15
C ASP A 52 -15.66 4.20 -10.96
N ARG A 53 -15.22 4.02 -9.71
CA ARG A 53 -13.88 3.53 -9.38
C ARG A 53 -13.74 2.01 -9.55
N GLY A 54 -14.86 1.30 -9.69
CA GLY A 54 -14.90 -0.16 -9.79
C GLY A 54 -14.97 -0.87 -8.44
N GLY A 55 -15.04 -2.19 -8.49
CA GLY A 55 -15.08 -3.01 -7.28
C GLY A 55 -13.70 -3.27 -6.72
N ILE A 56 -13.59 -3.44 -5.40
CA ILE A 56 -12.35 -3.83 -4.72
C ILE A 56 -12.06 -5.30 -5.03
N ASP A 57 -11.00 -5.54 -5.79
CA ASP A 57 -10.50 -6.85 -6.16
C ASP A 57 -9.02 -7.05 -5.78
N GLU A 58 -8.36 -6.03 -5.23
CA GLU A 58 -6.97 -6.11 -4.79
C GLU A 58 -6.80 -5.74 -3.31
N ARG A 59 -5.95 -6.52 -2.63
CA ARG A 59 -5.40 -6.17 -1.32
C ARG A 59 -3.89 -6.08 -1.40
N TRP A 60 -3.35 -4.89 -1.15
CA TRP A 60 -1.91 -4.66 -1.11
C TRP A 60 -1.40 -4.86 0.31
N LEU A 61 -0.23 -5.51 0.43
CA LEU A 61 0.36 -5.90 1.71
C LEU A 61 1.64 -5.10 1.95
N ALA A 62 1.69 -4.38 3.08
CA ALA A 62 2.84 -3.54 3.45
C ALA A 62 3.31 -2.63 2.30
N SER A 63 2.35 -2.00 1.64
CA SER A 63 2.61 -1.20 0.45
C SER A 63 3.07 0.21 0.79
N THR A 64 4.11 0.63 0.08
CA THR A 64 4.56 2.03 -0.03
C THR A 64 4.38 2.58 -1.45
N THR A 65 3.67 1.83 -2.30
CA THR A 65 3.40 2.20 -3.69
C THR A 65 2.02 2.86 -3.76
N ASN A 66 1.97 4.03 -4.39
CA ASN A 66 0.70 4.68 -4.71
C ASN A 66 0.02 3.90 -5.84
N ALA A 67 -1.28 3.66 -5.71
CA ALA A 67 -2.08 3.17 -6.82
C ALA A 67 -2.18 4.24 -7.91
N ASP A 68 -2.13 3.82 -9.16
CA ASP A 68 -2.50 4.64 -10.31
C ASP A 68 -3.71 3.99 -10.98
N ASN A 69 -4.90 4.47 -10.59
CA ASN A 69 -6.19 3.93 -10.96
C ASN A 69 -7.02 4.94 -11.76
N GLY A 70 -6.36 5.90 -12.39
CA GLY A 70 -7.00 6.95 -13.17
C GLY A 70 -7.73 8.00 -12.31
N PRO A 71 -8.69 8.73 -12.90
CA PRO A 71 -9.40 9.81 -12.22
C PRO A 71 -10.06 9.35 -10.91
N GLY A 72 -9.95 10.20 -9.88
CA GLY A 72 -10.55 9.95 -8.57
C GLY A 72 -9.72 9.07 -7.63
N THR A 73 -8.55 8.59 -8.06
CA THR A 73 -7.58 7.89 -7.18
C THR A 73 -7.14 8.81 -6.05
N SER A 74 -7.33 8.37 -4.79
CA SER A 74 -6.91 9.18 -3.64
C SER A 74 -5.39 9.19 -3.49
N GLU A 75 -4.86 10.23 -2.82
CA GLU A 75 -3.42 10.39 -2.59
C GLU A 75 -2.80 9.23 -1.81
N ASP A 76 -3.59 8.53 -1.00
CA ASP A 76 -3.19 7.42 -0.17
C ASP A 76 -3.66 6.05 -0.68
N GLU A 77 -4.31 5.99 -1.84
CA GLU A 77 -4.84 4.73 -2.38
C GLU A 77 -3.69 3.75 -2.64
N GLY A 78 -3.87 2.51 -2.18
CA GLY A 78 -2.84 1.48 -2.25
C GLY A 78 -1.74 1.58 -1.18
N LEU A 79 -1.67 2.65 -0.37
CA LEU A 79 -0.68 2.75 0.71
C LEU A 79 -1.17 2.07 2.00
N SER A 80 -0.23 1.40 2.68
CA SER A 80 -0.52 0.80 3.98
C SER A 80 -0.32 1.81 5.12
N TYR A 81 -1.31 1.93 5.99
CA TYR A 81 -1.20 2.70 7.23
C TYR A 81 -0.71 1.84 8.38
N ILE A 82 0.17 2.38 9.22
CA ILE A 82 0.47 1.87 10.54
C ILE A 82 -0.70 2.22 11.47
N VAL A 83 -1.20 1.20 12.16
CA VAL A 83 -2.28 1.31 13.13
C VAL A 83 -1.70 1.45 14.54
N ILE A 84 -2.03 2.56 15.20
CA ILE A 84 -1.61 2.85 16.57
C ILE A 84 -2.89 3.08 17.39
N ASP A 85 -3.06 2.31 18.46
CA ASP A 85 -4.22 2.34 19.34
C ASP A 85 -5.56 2.34 18.57
N GLY A 86 -5.64 1.49 17.54
CA GLY A 86 -6.84 1.27 16.72
C GLY A 86 -7.07 2.29 15.60
N LYS A 87 -6.21 3.29 15.43
CA LYS A 87 -6.35 4.35 14.41
C LYS A 87 -5.27 4.24 13.33
N LYS A 88 -5.62 4.57 12.09
CA LYS A 88 -4.64 4.77 11.00
C LYS A 88 -3.92 6.11 11.25
N VAL A 89 -2.63 6.08 11.57
CA VAL A 89 -1.91 7.30 12.01
C VAL A 89 -0.79 7.72 11.07
N ILE A 90 0.07 6.77 10.67
CA ILE A 90 1.28 7.05 9.88
C ILE A 90 1.28 6.15 8.65
N LEU A 91 1.55 6.68 7.47
CA LEU A 91 1.75 5.85 6.29
C LEU A 91 3.06 5.05 6.43
N LEU A 92 3.07 3.78 6.02
CA LEU A 92 4.29 2.99 6.02
C LEU A 92 5.39 3.65 5.18
N LYS A 93 5.01 4.28 4.06
CA LYS A 93 5.91 5.07 3.22
C LYS A 93 6.63 6.16 4.02
N GLU A 94 5.88 6.99 4.74
CA GLU A 94 6.43 8.03 5.61
C GLU A 94 7.28 7.45 6.75
N ALA A 95 6.88 6.31 7.32
CA ALA A 95 7.65 5.66 8.38
C ALA A 95 9.03 5.19 7.88
N ILE A 96 9.09 4.66 6.65
CA ILE A 96 10.36 4.29 6.02
C ILE A 96 11.21 5.53 5.70
N GLU A 97 10.61 6.63 5.24
CA GLU A 97 11.33 7.89 5.03
C GLU A 97 11.93 8.45 6.34
N LEU A 98 11.21 8.29 7.45
CA LEU A 98 11.63 8.81 8.75
C LEU A 98 12.67 7.91 9.46
N GLU A 99 12.56 6.58 9.34
CA GLU A 99 13.31 5.58 10.12
C GLU A 99 13.69 4.33 9.28
N SER A 100 14.18 4.54 8.06
CA SER A 100 14.52 3.49 7.09
C SER A 100 15.47 2.42 7.66
N ASP A 101 16.59 2.82 8.28
CA ASP A 101 17.58 1.91 8.84
C ASP A 101 17.02 1.04 9.96
N LEU A 102 16.10 1.59 10.76
CA LEU A 102 15.47 0.89 11.86
C LEU A 102 14.47 -0.17 11.35
N ILE A 103 13.76 0.13 10.27
CA ILE A 103 12.71 -0.73 9.71
C ILE A 103 13.28 -1.78 8.74
N LEU A 104 14.17 -1.36 7.83
CA LEU A 104 14.69 -2.20 6.74
C LEU A 104 16.09 -2.75 7.02
N GLY A 105 16.81 -2.14 7.95
CA GLY A 105 18.22 -2.42 8.21
C GLY A 105 19.15 -1.69 7.23
N LYS A 106 20.29 -1.24 7.75
CA LYS A 106 21.33 -0.53 6.98
C LYS A 106 21.75 -1.23 5.69
N LYS A 107 22.00 -2.55 5.75
CA LYS A 107 22.43 -3.33 4.59
C LYS A 107 21.41 -3.31 3.45
N THR A 108 20.12 -3.35 3.78
CA THR A 108 19.02 -3.28 2.80
C THR A 108 18.97 -1.89 2.17
N MET A 109 19.09 -0.86 3.00
CA MET A 109 19.10 0.54 2.55
C MET A 109 20.30 0.84 1.66
N GLU A 110 21.50 0.41 2.04
CA GLU A 110 22.71 0.57 1.23
C GLU A 110 22.60 -0.15 -0.12
N LYS A 111 22.04 -1.36 -0.15
CA LYS A 111 21.94 -2.17 -1.37
C LYS A 111 20.82 -1.72 -2.31
N PHE A 112 19.66 -1.38 -1.77
CA PHE A 112 18.43 -1.19 -2.55
C PHE A 112 17.86 0.23 -2.46
N GLY A 113 18.30 1.05 -1.50
CA GLY A 113 17.82 2.42 -1.34
C GLY A 113 16.38 2.53 -0.86
N GLY A 114 15.77 1.45 -0.35
CA GLY A 114 14.41 1.48 0.19
C GLY A 114 13.63 0.19 0.03
N TRP A 115 12.33 0.29 0.25
CA TRP A 115 11.37 -0.80 0.04
C TRP A 115 11.12 -0.99 -1.46
N LYS A 116 11.50 -2.16 -2.01
CA LYS A 116 11.46 -2.45 -3.46
C LYS A 116 10.48 -3.54 -3.87
N VAL A 117 9.59 -3.94 -2.96
CA VAL A 117 8.64 -5.03 -3.21
C VAL A 117 7.23 -4.53 -3.05
N LEU A 118 6.37 -4.85 -4.02
CA LEU A 118 4.93 -4.67 -3.92
C LEU A 118 4.27 -6.04 -3.93
N THR A 119 3.70 -6.43 -2.78
CA THR A 119 3.00 -7.70 -2.64
C THR A 119 1.50 -7.47 -2.68
N LYS A 120 0.80 -8.27 -3.49
CA LYS A 120 -0.64 -8.13 -3.73
C LYS A 120 -1.34 -9.47 -3.61
N PHE A 121 -2.57 -9.43 -3.13
CA PHE A 121 -3.56 -10.49 -3.31
C PHE A 121 -4.58 -10.01 -4.33
N PHE A 122 -4.75 -10.77 -5.42
CA PHE A 122 -5.70 -10.49 -6.48
C PHE A 122 -6.94 -11.37 -6.36
N ASP A 123 -8.11 -10.79 -6.63
CA ASP A 123 -9.41 -11.43 -6.51
C ASP A 123 -10.28 -11.10 -7.73
N ASN A 124 -9.79 -11.40 -8.92
CA ASN A 124 -10.51 -11.12 -10.17
C ASN A 124 -11.45 -12.28 -10.50
N LEU A 125 -12.72 -12.00 -10.83
CA LEU A 125 -13.69 -13.05 -11.20
C LEU A 125 -13.32 -13.74 -12.52
N GLY A 126 -12.75 -12.99 -13.45
CA GLY A 126 -12.42 -13.45 -14.80
C GLY A 126 -10.96 -13.20 -15.18
N PRO A 127 -10.58 -13.55 -16.42
CA PRO A 127 -9.26 -13.26 -16.96
C PRO A 127 -9.01 -11.75 -17.00
N ILE A 128 -7.76 -11.35 -16.79
CA ILE A 128 -7.31 -9.96 -16.91
C ILE A 128 -6.86 -9.66 -18.35
N PRO A 129 -6.88 -8.38 -18.76
CA PRO A 129 -6.36 -7.98 -20.07
C PRO A 129 -4.92 -8.44 -20.31
N HIS A 130 -4.59 -8.72 -21.57
CA HIS A 130 -3.21 -8.94 -21.98
C HIS A 130 -2.38 -7.69 -21.69
N HIS A 131 -1.27 -7.86 -20.96
CA HIS A 131 -0.40 -6.76 -20.53
C HIS A 131 1.06 -7.20 -20.53
N LEU A 132 1.95 -6.21 -20.53
CA LEU A 132 3.40 -6.38 -20.55
C LEU A 132 4.01 -5.54 -19.43
N HIS A 133 5.11 -6.02 -18.85
CA HIS A 133 5.93 -5.24 -17.94
C HIS A 133 7.12 -4.68 -18.71
N GLN A 134 7.23 -3.36 -18.73
CA GLN A 134 8.39 -2.67 -19.29
C GLN A 134 9.64 -2.98 -18.45
N ASN A 135 10.80 -3.04 -19.11
CA ASN A 135 12.08 -2.93 -18.42
C ASN A 135 12.38 -1.46 -18.06
N ASP A 136 13.45 -1.23 -17.30
CA ASP A 136 13.82 0.11 -16.82
C ASP A 136 14.09 1.12 -17.98
N GLU A 137 14.64 0.66 -19.11
CA GLU A 137 14.91 1.53 -20.26
C GLU A 137 13.61 2.00 -20.92
N GLN A 138 12.65 1.08 -21.10
CA GLN A 138 11.35 1.36 -21.67
C GLN A 138 10.49 2.23 -20.75
N ALA A 139 10.50 1.96 -19.44
CA ALA A 139 9.72 2.73 -18.47
C ALA A 139 10.11 4.22 -18.44
N LYS A 140 11.40 4.54 -18.63
CA LYS A 140 11.89 5.93 -18.68
C LYS A 140 11.38 6.75 -19.86
N LEU A 141 10.84 6.12 -20.90
CA LEU A 141 10.33 6.82 -22.09
C LEU A 141 8.91 7.34 -21.91
N VAL A 142 8.22 6.92 -20.85
CA VAL A 142 6.79 7.18 -20.61
C VAL A 142 6.50 7.72 -19.20
N ALA A 143 7.55 7.92 -18.40
CA ALA A 143 7.48 8.41 -17.02
C ALA A 143 7.45 9.94 -16.94
#